data_AF-D1A479-F1
#
_entry.id   AF-D1A479-F1
#
_cell.length_a   1.000
_cell.length_b   1.000
_cell.length_c   1.000
_cell.angle_alpha   90.00
_cell.angle_beta   90.00
_cell.angle_gamma   90.00
#
_symmetry.space_group_name_H-M   'P 1'
#
loop_
_entity.id
_entity.type
_entity.pdbx_description
1 polymer ?
#
loop_
_entity_poly.entity_id
_entity_poly.type
_entity_poly.pdbx_seq_one_letter_code
_entity_poly.pdbx_strand_id
1 'polypeptide(L)'
;MRYRGIRRRSRERPEEDFASSPPEQPPAGRGPRWLPTRPRASQPRDRWGRFRKGGRDDDLTVRHGADGRTERGDRRPAVPGAGPAVAERPGYRLRDFELDPELPRAQPHPPDVPPRGDGLRHCGVLEGILHRQWDAAQGAPSPEVVRAIDSLAELPDALKVRLAGELEGIYVGQGGVPQLDHMGHLSGRPLPSGRATWDICAGAYGDRKIVVGDRPSPTPDVMMHEVGHALDDIDGEGGRWRSDSADFRALYARCLPYLASDFHRQPAELGRREFFADAFAAISSRQRPALVDMLGGNIRLALDVMLFFNRRYGI
;
A
#
# COMPACT_ATOMS: atom_id res chain seq x y z
N MET A 1 48.47 -46.87 8.67
CA MET A 1 47.99 -48.08 7.94
C MET A 1 46.47 -48.07 7.97
N ARG A 2 45.68 -48.62 7.04
CA ARG A 2 45.79 -49.00 5.60
C ARG A 2 44.36 -49.49 5.24
N TYR A 3 43.86 -49.10 4.07
CA TYR A 3 42.54 -49.41 3.48
C TYR A 3 42.12 -50.90 3.40
N ARG A 4 40.78 -51.11 3.34
CA ARG A 4 39.98 -51.93 2.37
C ARG A 4 38.50 -51.52 2.59
N GLY A 5 37.59 -51.28 1.64
CA GLY A 5 37.36 -51.79 0.27
C GLY A 5 35.98 -52.50 0.29
N ILE A 6 34.98 -52.32 -0.61
CA ILE A 6 34.97 -52.38 -2.08
C ILE A 6 33.62 -51.88 -2.69
N ARG A 7 33.70 -51.22 -3.87
CA ARG A 7 32.77 -51.02 -5.06
C ARG A 7 31.22 -51.13 -4.92
N ARG A 8 30.34 -50.27 -5.51
CA ARG A 8 30.15 -49.61 -6.86
C ARG A 8 29.44 -50.44 -7.97
N ARG A 9 28.24 -49.99 -8.40
CA ARG A 9 27.61 -49.94 -9.76
C ARG A 9 26.54 -48.82 -9.70
N SER A 10 26.33 -47.82 -10.57
CA SER A 10 26.64 -47.54 -12.00
C SER A 10 25.55 -47.94 -13.00
N ARG A 11 24.78 -46.93 -13.48
CA ARG A 11 24.19 -46.72 -14.82
C ARG A 11 23.43 -45.37 -14.79
N GLU A 12 23.91 -44.29 -15.43
CA GLU A 12 23.97 -43.95 -16.87
C GLU A 12 22.67 -43.31 -17.41
N ARG A 13 22.83 -42.09 -17.96
CA ARG A 13 21.88 -41.40 -18.87
C ARG A 13 22.19 -41.80 -20.32
N PRO A 14 21.26 -41.54 -21.25
CA PRO A 14 21.63 -40.85 -22.50
C PRO A 14 20.94 -39.48 -22.68
N GLU A 15 21.46 -38.68 -23.60
CA GLU A 15 20.97 -37.36 -24.05
C GLU A 15 20.37 -37.46 -25.49
N GLU A 16 20.20 -36.31 -26.16
CA GLU A 16 19.74 -36.10 -27.57
C GLU A 16 18.19 -36.17 -27.76
N ASP A 17 17.51 -35.38 -28.63
CA ASP A 17 17.92 -34.30 -29.55
C ASP A 17 16.83 -33.18 -29.70
N PHE A 18 16.93 -32.31 -30.72
CA PHE A 18 16.22 -31.04 -30.96
C PHE A 18 14.95 -31.07 -31.87
N ALA A 19 14.15 -29.98 -31.71
CA ALA A 19 13.44 -29.18 -32.75
C ALA A 19 11.98 -29.44 -33.22
N SER A 20 11.33 -28.29 -33.49
CA SER A 20 10.27 -27.99 -34.49
C SER A 20 8.82 -27.75 -34.05
N SER A 21 8.25 -26.67 -34.59
CA SER A 21 6.83 -26.25 -34.62
C SER A 21 6.43 -26.00 -36.09
N PRO A 22 5.18 -25.66 -36.47
CA PRO A 22 3.84 -26.06 -36.01
C PRO A 22 3.04 -26.74 -37.16
N PRO A 23 1.71 -26.99 -37.05
CA PRO A 23 0.65 -25.98 -37.29
C PRO A 23 -0.47 -26.07 -36.21
N GLU A 24 -1.72 -25.56 -36.29
CA GLU A 24 -2.50 -24.88 -37.36
C GLU A 24 -3.52 -23.86 -36.76
N GLN A 25 -4.69 -23.66 -37.38
CA GLN A 25 -5.77 -22.72 -36.96
C GLN A 25 -7.08 -23.45 -36.56
N PRO A 26 -8.02 -22.78 -35.85
CA PRO A 26 -9.14 -23.46 -35.17
C PRO A 26 -10.46 -23.48 -35.99
N PRO A 27 -11.36 -24.46 -35.74
CA PRO A 27 -12.76 -24.35 -36.14
C PRO A 27 -13.57 -23.51 -35.15
N ALA A 28 -14.51 -22.72 -35.67
CA ALA A 28 -15.37 -21.84 -34.88
C ALA A 28 -16.62 -22.55 -34.31
N GLY A 29 -17.12 -22.09 -33.15
CA GLY A 29 -18.55 -22.21 -32.81
C GLY A 29 -18.91 -22.59 -31.37
N ARG A 30 -19.65 -21.68 -30.71
CA ARG A 30 -20.55 -21.92 -29.55
C ARG A 30 -19.91 -22.48 -28.27
N GLY A 31 -19.47 -21.58 -27.38
CA GLY A 31 -19.02 -21.94 -26.03
C GLY A 31 -20.14 -22.12 -24.99
N PRO A 32 -19.85 -22.71 -23.82
CA PRO A 32 -20.70 -22.64 -22.62
C PRO A 32 -20.40 -21.39 -21.78
N ARG A 33 -21.44 -20.89 -21.11
CA ARG A 33 -21.43 -19.72 -20.21
C ARG A 33 -20.61 -19.99 -18.94
N TRP A 34 -19.43 -19.39 -18.82
CA TRP A 34 -18.71 -19.29 -17.54
C TRP A 34 -19.29 -18.15 -16.70
N LEU A 35 -19.70 -18.47 -15.47
CA LEU A 35 -20.06 -17.48 -14.45
C LEU A 35 -18.80 -16.70 -14.03
N PRO A 36 -18.85 -15.38 -13.85
CA PRO A 36 -17.70 -14.62 -13.38
C PRO A 36 -17.39 -14.98 -11.93
N THR A 37 -16.32 -15.74 -11.71
CA THR A 37 -15.78 -16.01 -10.38
C THR A 37 -15.31 -14.70 -9.77
N ARG A 38 -15.99 -14.21 -8.71
CA ARG A 38 -15.60 -12.97 -8.01
C ARG A 38 -14.12 -13.04 -7.58
N PRO A 39 -13.31 -11.96 -7.79
CA PRO A 39 -11.96 -11.90 -7.26
C PRO A 39 -11.95 -12.11 -5.74
N ARG A 40 -10.97 -12.86 -5.21
CA ARG A 40 -10.85 -13.15 -3.76
C ARG A 40 -10.49 -11.94 -2.87
N ALA A 41 -10.38 -10.74 -3.46
CA ALA A 41 -9.95 -9.52 -2.78
C ALA A 41 -10.99 -8.90 -1.82
N SER A 42 -12.24 -9.39 -1.80
CA SER A 42 -13.35 -8.80 -1.04
C SER A 42 -13.98 -9.74 0.00
N GLN A 43 -13.22 -10.69 0.56
CA GLN A 43 -13.72 -11.52 1.67
C GLN A 43 -13.44 -10.88 3.05
N PRO A 44 -14.44 -10.77 3.94
CA PRO A 44 -14.24 -10.22 5.28
C PRO A 44 -13.32 -11.11 6.13
N ARG A 45 -12.40 -10.46 6.85
CA ARG A 45 -11.43 -11.10 7.75
C ARG A 45 -11.96 -11.16 9.18
N ASP A 46 -11.37 -12.02 10.02
CA ASP A 46 -11.56 -11.96 11.47
C ASP A 46 -10.63 -10.94 12.15
N ARG A 47 -10.79 -10.77 13.47
CA ARG A 47 -9.98 -9.87 14.33
C ARG A 47 -8.48 -10.24 14.36
N TRP A 48 -8.09 -11.39 13.81
CA TRP A 48 -6.71 -11.86 13.69
C TRP A 48 -6.26 -11.98 12.21
N GLY A 49 -6.99 -11.36 11.28
CA GLY A 49 -6.62 -11.22 9.88
C GLY A 49 -6.87 -12.44 8.97
N ARG A 50 -7.46 -13.54 9.49
CA ARG A 50 -7.65 -14.79 8.73
C ARG A 50 -8.95 -14.78 7.93
N PHE A 51 -8.98 -15.55 6.83
CA PHE A 51 -10.14 -15.69 5.94
C PHE A 51 -11.26 -16.51 6.59
N ARG A 52 -12.48 -15.96 6.61
CA ARG A 52 -13.70 -16.72 6.95
C ARG A 52 -14.21 -17.49 5.73
N LYS A 53 -14.46 -18.80 5.89
CA LYS A 53 -15.09 -19.65 4.87
C LYS A 53 -16.60 -19.36 4.81
N GLY A 54 -17.00 -18.49 3.88
CA GLY A 54 -18.40 -18.08 3.72
C GLY A 54 -19.34 -19.25 3.41
N GLY A 55 -20.33 -19.44 4.28
CA GLY A 55 -21.53 -20.23 4.00
C GLY A 55 -22.66 -19.31 3.52
N ARG A 56 -23.57 -19.88 2.74
CA ARG A 56 -24.87 -19.33 2.30
C ARG A 56 -25.57 -18.44 3.34
N ASP A 57 -25.85 -17.19 3.01
CA ASP A 57 -27.17 -16.70 2.56
C ASP A 57 -27.17 -15.16 2.56
N ASP A 58 -27.29 -14.56 1.36
CA ASP A 58 -27.43 -13.10 1.18
C ASP A 58 -28.91 -12.76 1.00
N ASP A 59 -29.54 -12.11 1.98
CA ASP A 59 -30.81 -11.41 1.79
C ASP A 59 -30.80 -10.06 2.52
N LEU A 60 -30.77 -8.98 1.73
CA LEU A 60 -31.12 -7.60 2.12
C LEU A 60 -31.06 -6.69 0.89
N THR A 61 -32.08 -6.80 0.04
CA THR A 61 -32.35 -5.77 -0.98
C THR A 61 -33.04 -4.57 -0.36
N VAL A 62 -32.55 -3.35 -0.62
CA VAL A 62 -33.41 -2.16 -0.65
C VAL A 62 -33.12 -1.36 -1.91
N ARG A 63 -34.19 -0.94 -2.59
CA ARG A 63 -34.18 -0.18 -3.85
C ARG A 63 -34.40 1.30 -3.52
N HIS A 64 -33.87 2.19 -4.35
CA HIS A 64 -34.54 3.47 -4.63
C HIS A 64 -34.76 3.60 -6.14
N GLY A 65 -35.96 4.06 -6.49
CA GLY A 65 -36.51 3.98 -7.85
C GLY A 65 -36.28 5.23 -8.69
N ALA A 66 -36.71 5.15 -9.94
CA ALA A 66 -36.65 6.23 -10.92
C ALA A 66 -38.04 6.47 -11.53
N ASP A 67 -38.38 7.75 -11.71
CA ASP A 67 -39.46 8.28 -12.54
C ASP A 67 -38.95 9.65 -13.09
N GLY A 68 -39.13 10.04 -14.35
CA GLY A 68 -39.65 9.28 -15.50
C GLY A 68 -39.55 10.04 -16.84
N ARG A 69 -39.77 9.32 -17.94
CA ARG A 69 -40.19 9.73 -19.31
C ARG A 69 -39.41 10.78 -20.14
N THR A 70 -38.65 10.23 -21.10
CA THR A 70 -38.80 10.36 -22.59
C THR A 70 -39.04 11.73 -23.26
N GLU A 71 -38.21 12.03 -24.26
CA GLU A 71 -38.69 12.14 -25.66
C GLU A 71 -37.56 11.91 -26.71
N ARG A 72 -37.92 11.71 -27.99
CA ARG A 72 -37.00 11.38 -29.10
C ARG A 72 -36.73 12.60 -29.99
N GLY A 73 -35.52 12.68 -30.55
CA GLY A 73 -35.20 13.57 -31.68
C GLY A 73 -33.95 13.11 -32.43
N ASP A 74 -34.11 12.78 -33.71
CA ASP A 74 -32.99 12.39 -34.60
C ASP A 74 -32.10 13.58 -34.96
N ARG A 75 -30.77 13.35 -35.01
CA ARG A 75 -29.83 13.82 -36.06
C ARG A 75 -28.38 13.40 -35.79
N ARG A 76 -27.70 12.95 -36.84
CA ARG A 76 -26.24 12.76 -36.99
C ARG A 76 -25.91 12.98 -38.48
N PRO A 77 -24.64 13.21 -38.89
CA PRO A 77 -23.43 13.40 -38.07
C PRO A 77 -22.71 14.73 -38.37
N ALA A 78 -21.74 15.09 -37.52
CA ALA A 78 -20.68 16.07 -37.85
C ALA A 78 -19.31 15.48 -37.48
N VAL A 79 -18.30 15.79 -38.28
CA VAL A 79 -16.95 15.20 -38.22
C VAL A 79 -16.15 15.76 -37.04
N PRO A 80 -15.38 14.94 -36.28
CA PRO A 80 -14.64 15.40 -35.11
C PRO A 80 -13.38 16.19 -35.50
N GLY A 81 -13.46 17.52 -35.43
CA GLY A 81 -12.30 18.39 -35.40
C GLY A 81 -11.82 18.63 -33.97
N ALA A 82 -10.50 18.70 -33.78
CA ALA A 82 -9.81 19.09 -32.54
C ALA A 82 -10.26 18.35 -31.26
N GLY A 83 -9.55 17.27 -30.91
CA GLY A 83 -9.59 16.78 -29.53
C GLY A 83 -9.16 17.90 -28.57
N PRO A 84 -9.83 18.09 -27.42
CA PRO A 84 -9.43 19.10 -26.46
C PRO A 84 -8.02 18.79 -25.99
N ALA A 85 -7.13 19.78 -26.07
CA ALA A 85 -5.79 19.66 -25.51
C ALA A 85 -5.92 19.19 -24.05
N VAL A 86 -5.11 18.20 -23.67
CA VAL A 86 -4.98 17.80 -22.26
C VAL A 86 -4.33 18.98 -21.55
N ALA A 87 -5.16 19.88 -21.03
CA ALA A 87 -4.70 20.99 -20.21
C ALA A 87 -3.87 20.40 -19.07
N GLU A 88 -2.61 20.83 -18.97
CA GLU A 88 -1.73 20.44 -17.88
C GLU A 88 -2.45 20.76 -16.57
N ARG A 89 -2.81 19.70 -15.83
CA ARG A 89 -3.47 19.87 -14.55
C ARG A 89 -2.48 20.56 -13.60
N PRO A 90 -2.87 21.63 -12.89
CA PRO A 90 -1.98 22.27 -11.94
C PRO A 90 -1.44 21.23 -10.96
N GLY A 91 -0.10 21.15 -10.88
CA GLY A 91 0.61 20.25 -9.99
C GLY A 91 0.55 20.75 -8.55
N TYR A 92 -0.63 20.65 -7.94
CA TYR A 92 -0.86 21.00 -6.54
C TYR A 92 0.02 20.17 -5.62
N ARG A 93 0.76 20.82 -4.72
CA ARG A 93 1.63 20.19 -3.72
C ARG A 93 0.95 20.24 -2.35
N LEU A 94 1.23 19.26 -1.50
CA LEU A 94 0.62 19.16 -0.17
C LEU A 94 0.95 20.38 0.71
N ARG A 95 2.10 21.01 0.46
CA ARG A 95 2.56 22.25 1.10
C ARG A 95 1.73 23.50 0.74
N ASP A 96 0.97 23.49 -0.36
CA ASP A 96 0.29 24.69 -0.87
C ASP A 96 -1.01 25.03 -0.11
N PHE A 97 -1.33 24.26 0.94
CA PHE A 97 -2.66 24.24 1.55
C PHE A 97 -2.70 24.29 3.08
N GLU A 98 -1.60 24.61 3.75
CA GLU A 98 -1.66 24.94 5.19
C GLU A 98 -2.50 26.21 5.38
N LEU A 99 -3.64 26.08 6.07
CA LEU A 99 -4.62 27.15 6.26
C LEU A 99 -5.11 27.11 7.71
N ASP A 100 -4.65 28.04 8.53
CA ASP A 100 -4.93 28.19 9.97
C ASP A 100 -6.44 28.02 10.34
N PRO A 101 -6.83 26.90 10.97
CA PRO A 101 -7.47 27.01 12.27
C PRO A 101 -6.90 26.02 13.30
N GLU A 102 -7.04 26.35 14.59
CA GLU A 102 -6.71 25.46 15.70
C GLU A 102 -7.63 24.23 15.75
N LEU A 103 -7.25 23.15 15.06
CA LEU A 103 -7.83 21.83 15.27
C LEU A 103 -7.39 21.24 16.62
N PRO A 104 -8.23 20.45 17.30
CA PRO A 104 -7.90 19.87 18.61
C PRO A 104 -6.65 18.99 18.51
N ARG A 105 -5.61 19.33 19.27
CA ARG A 105 -4.33 18.61 19.31
C ARG A 105 -4.13 17.91 20.66
N ALA A 106 -4.28 16.58 20.67
CA ALA A 106 -4.01 15.76 21.85
C ALA A 106 -2.51 15.77 22.22
N GLN A 107 -2.21 15.97 23.49
CA GLN A 107 -0.84 15.95 24.01
C GLN A 107 -0.40 14.52 24.34
N PRO A 108 0.87 14.15 24.10
CA PRO A 108 1.39 12.84 24.47
C PRO A 108 1.45 12.70 26.00
N HIS A 109 1.38 11.45 26.47
CA HIS A 109 1.81 11.09 27.82
C HIS A 109 3.32 11.34 27.99
N PRO A 110 3.80 11.52 29.24
CA PRO A 110 5.22 11.49 29.54
C PRO A 110 5.93 10.21 29.01
N PRO A 111 7.23 10.29 28.63
CA PRO A 111 7.95 9.18 27.98
C PRO A 111 8.05 7.88 28.80
N ASP A 112 7.93 7.99 30.11
CA ASP A 112 8.00 6.89 31.09
C ASP A 112 6.65 6.16 31.29
N VAL A 113 5.56 6.68 30.73
CA VAL A 113 4.23 6.06 30.86
C VAL A 113 4.16 4.80 29.97
N PRO A 114 3.79 3.62 30.52
CA PRO A 114 3.65 2.41 29.75
C PRO A 114 2.47 2.50 28.75
N PRO A 115 2.48 1.74 27.64
CA PRO A 115 1.41 1.79 26.64
C PRO A 115 0.03 1.51 27.21
N ARG A 116 -0.94 2.39 26.93
CA ARG A 116 -2.33 2.30 27.43
C ARG A 116 -3.36 1.98 26.35
N GLY A 117 -2.99 2.07 25.07
CA GLY A 117 -3.92 1.89 23.94
C GLY A 117 -4.91 3.06 23.77
N ASP A 118 -4.54 4.26 24.20
CA ASP A 118 -5.35 5.50 24.12
C ASP A 118 -4.87 6.47 23.03
N GLY A 119 -3.86 6.10 22.24
CA GLY A 119 -3.27 6.94 21.19
C GLY A 119 -2.33 8.03 21.70
N LEU A 120 -2.10 8.13 23.01
CA LEU A 120 -1.28 9.18 23.61
C LEU A 120 0.15 8.72 23.95
N ARG A 121 0.57 7.53 23.47
CA ARG A 121 1.93 7.01 23.67
C ARG A 121 2.96 7.98 23.06
N HIS A 122 4.05 8.20 23.80
CA HIS A 122 5.14 9.09 23.40
C HIS A 122 6.02 8.47 22.30
N CYS A 123 6.22 9.20 21.21
CA CYS A 123 6.96 8.81 20.00
C CYS A 123 8.41 9.32 19.97
N GLY A 124 8.89 9.95 21.05
CA GLY A 124 10.28 10.39 21.19
C GLY A 124 10.55 11.70 20.45
N VAL A 125 11.62 11.76 19.67
CA VAL A 125 11.98 12.95 18.88
C VAL A 125 10.93 13.34 17.83
N LEU A 126 10.04 12.41 17.45
CA LEU A 126 8.93 12.68 16.54
C LEU A 126 7.88 13.63 17.12
N GLU A 127 7.81 13.82 18.44
CA GLU A 127 6.81 14.71 19.06
C GLU A 127 6.90 16.17 18.57
N GLY A 128 8.08 16.62 18.12
CA GLY A 128 8.25 17.96 17.54
C GLY A 128 7.52 18.15 16.21
N ILE A 129 7.20 17.07 15.49
CA ILE A 129 6.53 17.09 14.17
C ILE A 129 5.24 16.27 14.14
N LEU A 130 4.82 15.68 15.26
CA LEU A 130 3.65 14.81 15.35
C LEU A 130 2.41 15.59 15.79
N HIS A 131 1.32 15.42 15.06
CA HIS A 131 0.10 16.22 15.18
C HIS A 131 -1.10 15.27 15.36
N ARG A 132 -1.47 15.06 16.63
CA ARG A 132 -2.55 14.16 17.05
C ARG A 132 -3.90 14.88 17.03
N GLN A 133 -4.69 14.65 15.99
CA GLN A 133 -5.89 15.41 15.67
C GLN A 133 -7.16 14.78 16.28
N TRP A 134 -7.27 14.85 17.60
CA TRP A 134 -8.49 14.51 18.34
C TRP A 134 -8.48 15.22 19.70
N ASP A 135 -9.67 15.31 20.31
CA ASP A 135 -9.82 15.79 21.69
C ASP A 135 -9.73 14.61 22.66
N ALA A 136 -8.64 14.54 23.43
CA ALA A 136 -8.44 13.50 24.44
C ALA A 136 -9.48 13.56 25.59
N ALA A 137 -10.14 14.70 25.82
CA ALA A 137 -11.23 14.81 26.80
C ALA A 137 -12.52 14.11 26.34
N GLN A 138 -12.68 13.89 25.03
CA GLN A 138 -13.81 13.15 24.45
C GLN A 138 -13.57 11.63 24.41
N GLY A 139 -12.35 11.18 24.73
CA GLY A 139 -11.96 9.77 24.84
C GLY A 139 -10.82 9.38 23.92
N ALA A 140 -10.52 8.07 23.88
CA ALA A 140 -9.54 7.51 22.96
C ALA A 140 -10.04 7.55 21.50
N PRO A 141 -9.15 7.73 20.51
CA PRO A 141 -9.51 7.71 19.11
C PRO A 141 -9.76 6.26 18.62
N SER A 142 -10.06 6.10 17.33
CA SER A 142 -10.26 4.80 16.70
C SER A 142 -9.03 3.88 16.84
N PRO A 143 -9.19 2.54 16.91
CA PRO A 143 -8.09 1.58 17.04
C PRO A 143 -7.01 1.70 15.97
N GLU A 144 -7.38 2.17 14.78
CA GLU A 144 -6.51 2.45 13.64
C GLU A 144 -5.56 3.63 13.94
N VAL A 145 -6.08 4.72 14.52
CA VAL A 145 -5.29 5.87 15.00
C VAL A 145 -4.38 5.48 16.15
N VAL A 146 -4.90 4.71 17.13
CA VAL A 146 -4.09 4.19 18.25
C VAL A 146 -2.91 3.36 17.71
N ARG A 147 -3.17 2.45 16.76
CA ARG A 147 -2.14 1.65 16.10
C ARG A 147 -1.10 2.52 15.38
N ALA A 148 -1.51 3.56 14.66
CA ALA A 148 -0.57 4.44 13.97
C ALA A 148 0.44 5.07 14.94
N ILE A 149 -0.02 5.54 16.11
CA ILE A 149 0.85 6.09 17.15
C ILE A 149 1.73 5.00 17.78
N ASP A 150 1.17 3.83 18.11
CA ASP A 150 1.93 2.71 18.68
C ASP A 150 3.05 2.23 17.72
N SER A 151 2.77 2.13 16.42
CA SER A 151 3.74 1.74 15.39
C SER A 151 4.85 2.79 15.22
N LEU A 152 4.56 4.10 15.30
CA LEU A 152 5.61 5.14 15.35
C LEU A 152 6.47 5.04 16.62
N ALA A 153 5.84 4.82 17.77
CA ALA A 153 6.56 4.68 19.04
C ALA A 153 7.49 3.45 19.06
N GLU A 154 7.16 2.40 18.30
CA GLU A 154 7.99 1.18 18.15
C GLU A 154 9.08 1.25 17.07
N LEU A 155 9.15 2.32 16.27
CA LEU A 155 10.26 2.50 15.32
C LEU A 155 11.63 2.58 16.04
N PRO A 156 12.71 2.04 15.45
CA PRO A 156 14.08 2.29 15.91
C PRO A 156 14.38 3.79 16.01
N ASP A 157 15.05 4.21 17.08
CA ASP A 157 15.28 5.65 17.35
C ASP A 157 16.13 6.33 16.27
N ALA A 158 17.03 5.60 15.60
CA ALA A 158 17.76 6.10 14.44
C ALA A 158 16.85 6.48 13.26
N LEU A 159 15.74 5.75 13.05
CA LEU A 159 14.73 6.11 12.05
C LEU A 159 13.89 7.29 12.54
N LYS A 160 13.50 7.34 13.82
CA LYS A 160 12.77 8.47 14.40
C LYS A 160 13.53 9.79 14.26
N VAL A 161 14.83 9.79 14.59
CA VAL A 161 15.72 10.97 14.42
C VAL A 161 15.80 11.39 12.97
N ARG A 162 15.93 10.43 12.05
CA ARG A 162 16.01 10.72 10.61
C ARG A 162 14.72 11.29 10.04
N LEU A 163 13.58 10.73 10.41
CA LEU A 163 12.26 11.23 10.04
C LEU A 163 12.02 12.63 10.63
N ALA A 164 12.37 12.86 11.90
CA ALA A 164 12.28 14.17 12.55
C ALA A 164 13.16 15.26 11.92
N GLY A 165 14.27 14.88 11.25
CA GLY A 165 15.16 15.81 10.58
C GLY A 165 14.79 16.17 9.14
N GLU A 166 13.94 15.36 8.48
CA GLU A 166 13.64 15.49 7.04
C GLU A 166 12.16 15.71 6.73
N LEU A 167 11.25 15.30 7.63
CA LEU A 167 9.81 15.55 7.49
C LEU A 167 9.40 16.92 8.04
N GLU A 168 8.43 17.55 7.38
CA GLU A 168 7.79 18.79 7.83
C GLU A 168 6.68 18.51 8.87
N GLY A 169 6.01 17.35 8.80
CA GLY A 169 4.92 17.02 9.72
C GLY A 169 4.38 15.58 9.57
N ILE A 170 3.82 15.05 10.65
CA ILE A 170 3.10 13.78 10.71
C ILE A 170 1.72 14.03 11.34
N TYR A 171 0.66 13.93 10.56
CA TYR A 171 -0.72 14.21 10.98
C TYR A 171 -1.48 12.90 11.15
N VAL A 172 -2.12 12.71 12.31
CA VAL A 172 -2.85 11.48 12.63
C VAL A 172 -4.18 11.80 13.29
N GLY A 173 -5.30 11.26 12.80
CA GLY A 173 -6.63 11.53 13.37
C GLY A 173 -7.74 10.68 12.76
N GLN A 174 -9.00 11.04 13.02
CA GLN A 174 -10.17 10.30 12.50
C GLN A 174 -10.53 10.71 11.06
N GLY A 175 -11.13 9.79 10.30
CA GLY A 175 -11.56 10.01 8.92
C GLY A 175 -10.54 9.57 7.87
N GLY A 176 -10.71 10.05 6.63
CA GLY A 176 -9.70 9.90 5.57
C GLY A 176 -8.82 11.13 5.46
N VAL A 177 -7.81 11.07 4.58
CA VAL A 177 -6.85 12.17 4.37
C VAL A 177 -7.51 13.57 4.28
N PRO A 178 -8.63 13.81 3.55
CA PRO A 178 -9.27 15.13 3.49
C PRO A 178 -9.99 15.58 4.76
N GLN A 179 -10.21 14.69 5.73
CA GLN A 179 -10.77 15.04 7.04
C GLN A 179 -9.67 15.39 8.06
N LEU A 180 -8.40 15.22 7.68
CA LEU A 180 -7.22 15.59 8.45
C LEU A 180 -6.67 16.95 7.99
N ASP A 181 -5.70 17.47 8.74
CA ASP A 181 -5.36 18.90 8.79
C ASP A 181 -5.29 19.62 7.44
N HIS A 182 -6.03 20.71 7.30
CA HIS A 182 -6.08 21.57 6.10
C HIS A 182 -6.36 20.87 4.74
N MET A 183 -6.61 19.55 4.73
CA MET A 183 -6.71 18.72 3.52
C MET A 183 -8.14 18.63 2.98
N GLY A 184 -9.10 19.34 3.59
CA GLY A 184 -10.49 19.40 3.13
C GLY A 184 -10.64 19.82 1.66
N HIS A 185 -9.66 20.54 1.12
CA HIS A 185 -9.59 20.89 -0.30
C HIS A 185 -9.40 19.67 -1.24
N LEU A 186 -8.92 18.52 -0.72
CA LEU A 186 -8.83 17.23 -1.42
C LEU A 186 -10.16 16.46 -1.43
N SER A 187 -11.17 16.87 -0.66
CA SER A 187 -12.45 16.19 -0.61
C SER A 187 -13.12 16.20 -1.99
N GLY A 188 -13.60 15.04 -2.43
CA GLY A 188 -14.15 14.81 -3.76
C GLY A 188 -13.12 14.83 -4.90
N ARG A 189 -11.84 15.14 -4.67
CA ARG A 189 -10.81 15.08 -5.72
C ARG A 189 -10.42 13.62 -6.01
N PRO A 190 -10.23 13.23 -7.28
CA PRO A 190 -9.77 11.89 -7.63
C PRO A 190 -8.31 11.68 -7.23
N LEU A 191 -7.98 10.44 -6.86
CA LEU A 191 -6.61 9.99 -6.68
C LEU A 191 -5.84 9.95 -8.02
N PRO A 192 -4.50 9.92 -8.00
CA PRO A 192 -3.69 9.77 -9.21
C PRO A 192 -4.04 8.53 -10.05
N SER A 193 -4.53 7.47 -9.41
CA SER A 193 -5.02 6.25 -10.07
C SER A 193 -6.34 6.43 -10.84
N GLY A 194 -7.09 7.51 -10.58
CA GLY A 194 -8.39 7.82 -11.17
C GLY A 194 -9.55 6.91 -10.72
N ARG A 195 -9.32 5.97 -9.77
CA ARG A 195 -10.29 4.93 -9.39
C ARG A 195 -11.14 5.24 -8.17
N ALA A 196 -10.75 6.23 -7.37
CA ALA A 196 -11.46 6.69 -6.17
C ALA A 196 -11.06 8.14 -5.83
N THR A 197 -11.67 8.73 -4.81
CA THR A 197 -11.30 10.04 -4.26
C THR A 197 -10.42 9.93 -3.03
N TRP A 198 -9.79 11.03 -2.61
CA TRP A 198 -8.99 11.08 -1.38
C TRP A 198 -9.81 10.78 -0.11
N ASP A 199 -11.13 10.95 -0.12
CA ASP A 199 -12.01 10.75 1.05
C ASP A 199 -11.99 9.32 1.62
N ILE A 200 -11.58 8.35 0.80
CA ILE A 200 -11.41 6.95 1.21
C ILE A 200 -9.96 6.57 1.54
N CYS A 201 -9.00 7.47 1.35
CA CYS A 201 -7.60 7.19 1.67
C CYS A 201 -7.38 7.15 3.17
N ALA A 202 -6.85 6.02 3.63
CA ALA A 202 -6.40 5.80 4.99
C ALA A 202 -5.08 6.51 5.30
N GLY A 203 -4.24 6.74 4.29
CA GLY A 203 -2.94 7.37 4.44
C GLY A 203 -2.52 8.12 3.17
N ALA A 204 -1.53 8.99 3.35
CA ALA A 204 -0.80 9.63 2.27
C ALA A 204 0.60 10.08 2.74
N TYR A 205 1.58 9.93 1.84
CA TYR A 205 2.85 10.63 1.89
C TYR A 205 2.97 11.59 0.71
N GLY A 206 3.43 12.82 0.97
CA GLY A 206 3.73 13.79 -0.07
C GLY A 206 4.34 15.07 0.51
N ASP A 207 5.22 15.73 -0.25
CA ASP A 207 5.91 16.97 0.16
C ASP A 207 6.46 16.91 1.60
N ARG A 208 7.19 15.83 1.93
CA ARG A 208 7.80 15.62 3.27
C ARG A 208 6.78 15.58 4.43
N LYS A 209 5.51 15.27 4.17
CA LYS A 209 4.46 15.11 5.19
C LYS A 209 3.84 13.73 5.11
N ILE A 210 3.52 13.18 6.28
CA ILE A 210 2.74 11.94 6.43
C ILE A 210 1.37 12.32 6.99
N VAL A 211 0.29 11.78 6.41
CA VAL A 211 -1.08 11.97 6.89
C VAL A 211 -1.73 10.59 7.02
N VAL A 212 -2.27 10.24 8.20
CA VAL A 212 -2.86 8.92 8.47
C VAL A 212 -4.19 9.02 9.23
N GLY A 213 -5.22 8.47 8.62
CA GLY A 213 -6.59 8.39 9.13
C GLY A 213 -7.01 6.97 9.55
N ASP A 214 -8.31 6.78 9.72
CA ASP A 214 -8.94 5.52 10.13
C ASP A 214 -9.79 4.83 9.05
N ARG A 215 -9.70 5.29 7.80
CA ARG A 215 -10.33 4.58 6.68
C ARG A 215 -9.73 3.16 6.53
N PRO A 216 -10.54 2.17 6.09
CA PRO A 216 -10.03 0.84 5.80
C PRO A 216 -8.95 0.86 4.71
N SER A 217 -7.85 0.13 4.94
CA SER A 217 -6.73 0.00 3.98
C SER A 217 -6.37 -1.48 3.75
N PRO A 218 -5.90 -1.86 2.54
CA PRO A 218 -5.38 -3.20 2.28
C PRO A 218 -3.95 -3.44 2.80
N THR A 219 -3.21 -2.39 3.18
CA THR A 219 -1.82 -2.50 3.65
C THR A 219 -1.74 -3.12 5.07
N PRO A 220 -0.64 -3.80 5.44
CA PRO A 220 -0.49 -4.39 6.77
C PRO A 220 -0.53 -3.39 7.93
N ASP A 221 0.03 -2.19 7.74
CA ASP A 221 0.02 -1.08 8.70
C ASP A 221 0.16 0.24 7.92
N VAL A 222 -0.85 1.10 8.00
CA VAL A 222 -0.93 2.33 7.18
C VAL A 222 0.20 3.30 7.53
N MET A 223 0.48 3.49 8.81
CA MET A 223 1.52 4.41 9.25
C MET A 223 2.90 3.91 8.82
N MET A 224 3.16 2.61 8.91
CA MET A 224 4.41 2.06 8.41
C MET A 224 4.50 2.07 6.88
N HIS A 225 3.39 1.99 6.15
CA HIS A 225 3.37 2.16 4.69
C HIS A 225 3.75 3.59 4.30
N GLU A 226 3.15 4.62 4.91
CA GLU A 226 3.52 6.03 4.63
C GLU A 226 4.95 6.36 5.08
N VAL A 227 5.42 5.80 6.21
CA VAL A 227 6.85 5.87 6.61
C VAL A 227 7.74 5.16 5.58
N GLY A 228 7.26 4.07 4.98
CA GLY A 228 7.94 3.39 3.88
C GLY A 228 8.11 4.29 2.65
N HIS A 229 7.07 5.01 2.24
CA HIS A 229 7.16 6.03 1.19
C HIS A 229 8.07 7.21 1.58
N ALA A 230 7.98 7.70 2.82
CA ALA A 230 8.84 8.76 3.31
C ALA A 230 10.33 8.37 3.24
N LEU A 231 10.68 7.17 3.72
CA LEU A 231 12.04 6.65 3.62
C LEU A 231 12.46 6.35 2.19
N ASP A 232 11.52 6.00 1.29
CA ASP A 232 11.81 5.82 -0.13
C ASP A 232 12.22 7.14 -0.79
N ASP A 233 11.52 8.24 -0.52
CA ASP A 233 11.85 9.58 -1.03
C ASP A 233 13.11 10.17 -0.36
N ILE A 234 13.22 10.09 0.97
CA ILE A 234 14.36 10.61 1.77
C ILE A 234 15.68 9.88 1.47
N ASP A 235 15.64 8.59 1.16
CA ASP A 235 16.83 7.80 0.76
C ASP A 235 17.15 7.93 -0.74
N GLY A 236 16.38 8.75 -1.44
CA GLY A 236 16.55 9.07 -2.84
C GLY A 236 17.82 9.86 -3.16
N GLU A 237 18.31 9.71 -4.39
CA GLU A 237 19.48 10.42 -4.90
C GLU A 237 19.15 11.13 -6.21
N GLY A 238 19.40 12.44 -6.27
CA GLY A 238 19.21 13.25 -7.48
C GLY A 238 17.74 13.38 -7.93
N GLY A 239 16.81 13.51 -6.97
CA GLY A 239 15.37 13.66 -7.24
C GLY A 239 14.67 12.37 -7.68
N ARG A 240 15.31 11.21 -7.51
CA ARG A 240 14.72 9.87 -7.68
C ARG A 240 14.52 9.21 -6.32
N TRP A 241 13.61 8.26 -6.22
CA TRP A 241 13.31 7.54 -5.00
C TRP A 241 14.32 6.39 -4.79
N ARG A 242 14.48 5.88 -3.58
CA ARG A 242 15.42 4.79 -3.26
C ARG A 242 15.06 3.50 -3.98
N SER A 243 13.79 3.25 -4.25
CA SER A 243 13.28 2.14 -5.03
C SER A 243 13.62 2.26 -6.53
N ASP A 244 14.11 3.43 -6.98
CA ASP A 244 14.69 3.63 -8.31
C ASP A 244 16.18 3.25 -8.39
N SER A 245 16.82 2.92 -7.27
CA SER A 245 18.20 2.44 -7.21
C SER A 245 18.39 1.12 -7.98
N ALA A 246 19.59 0.90 -8.53
CA ALA A 246 19.90 -0.27 -9.34
C ALA A 246 19.74 -1.59 -8.55
N ASP A 247 20.12 -1.60 -7.27
CA ASP A 247 19.98 -2.74 -6.37
C ASP A 247 18.52 -3.06 -6.05
N PHE A 248 17.68 -2.06 -5.73
CA PHE A 248 16.26 -2.33 -5.50
C PHE A 248 15.51 -2.70 -6.79
N ARG A 249 15.83 -2.08 -7.93
CA ARG A 249 15.27 -2.46 -9.24
C ARG A 249 15.59 -3.91 -9.61
N ALA A 250 16.83 -4.36 -9.36
CA ALA A 250 17.22 -5.75 -9.59
C ALA A 250 16.49 -6.73 -8.66
N LEU A 251 16.29 -6.37 -7.39
CA LEU A 251 15.51 -7.14 -6.42
C LEU A 251 14.02 -7.22 -6.81
N TYR A 252 13.41 -6.09 -7.14
CA TYR A 252 12.03 -5.99 -7.57
C TYR A 252 11.76 -6.77 -8.86
N ALA A 253 12.69 -6.75 -9.83
CA ALA A 253 12.58 -7.56 -11.06
C ALA A 253 12.53 -9.07 -10.78
N ARG A 254 13.21 -9.55 -9.72
CA ARG A 254 13.13 -10.95 -9.27
C ARG A 254 11.80 -11.26 -8.55
N CYS A 255 11.22 -10.26 -7.89
CA CYS A 255 9.93 -10.36 -7.19
C CYS A 255 8.73 -10.33 -8.16
N LEU A 256 8.82 -9.56 -9.25
CA LEU A 256 7.73 -9.27 -10.18
C LEU A 256 6.92 -10.50 -10.67
N PRO A 257 7.52 -11.66 -11.02
CA PRO A 257 6.75 -12.85 -11.42
C PRO A 257 5.89 -13.46 -10.30
N TYR A 258 6.26 -13.20 -9.04
CA TYR A 258 5.67 -13.79 -7.83
C TYR A 258 4.72 -12.84 -7.10
N LEU A 259 4.69 -11.54 -7.45
CA LEU A 259 3.82 -10.55 -6.80
C LEU A 259 2.35 -10.99 -6.91
N ALA A 260 1.66 -11.14 -5.77
CA ALA A 260 0.30 -11.68 -5.72
C ALA A 260 -0.79 -10.68 -6.14
N SER A 261 -0.47 -9.38 -6.13
CA SER A 261 -1.41 -8.30 -6.46
C SER A 261 -1.03 -7.60 -7.76
N ASP A 262 -2.02 -7.32 -8.61
CA ASP A 262 -1.85 -6.49 -9.81
C ASP A 262 -1.47 -5.03 -9.46
N PHE A 263 -1.75 -4.59 -8.23
CA PHE A 263 -1.36 -3.27 -7.72
C PHE A 263 0.17 -3.10 -7.70
N HIS A 264 0.89 -4.08 -7.15
CA HIS A 264 2.35 -4.11 -7.14
C HIS A 264 2.95 -4.44 -8.51
N ARG A 265 2.16 -4.95 -9.47
CA ARG A 265 2.59 -5.20 -10.86
C ARG A 265 2.37 -4.01 -11.79
N GLN A 266 1.88 -2.87 -11.29
CA GLN A 266 1.60 -1.69 -12.11
C GLN A 266 2.85 -1.20 -12.85
N PRO A 267 2.68 -0.69 -14.10
CA PRO A 267 3.80 -0.27 -14.94
C PRO A 267 4.54 0.95 -14.37
N ALA A 268 5.70 1.23 -14.97
CA ALA A 268 6.60 2.33 -14.60
C ALA A 268 7.14 2.22 -13.17
N GLU A 269 6.86 3.22 -12.32
CA GLU A 269 7.49 3.39 -11.00
C GLU A 269 6.53 3.06 -9.86
N LEU A 270 5.22 3.17 -10.11
CA LEU A 270 4.17 3.03 -9.11
C LEU A 270 4.22 1.66 -8.41
N GLY A 271 4.07 0.55 -9.14
CA GLY A 271 4.06 -0.80 -8.54
C GLY A 271 5.33 -1.13 -7.72
N ARG A 272 6.47 -0.50 -8.05
CA ARG A 272 7.75 -0.65 -7.35
C ARG A 272 7.83 0.17 -6.06
N ARG A 273 7.36 1.43 -6.07
CA ARG A 273 7.29 2.29 -4.87
C ARG A 273 6.26 1.75 -3.87
N GLU A 274 5.11 1.32 -4.36
CA GLU A 274 4.06 0.65 -3.56
C GLU A 274 4.58 -0.64 -2.92
N PHE A 275 5.31 -1.47 -3.69
CA PHE A 275 5.93 -2.68 -3.14
C PHE A 275 7.02 -2.37 -2.11
N PHE A 276 7.78 -1.28 -2.28
CA PHE A 276 8.75 -0.83 -1.28
C PHE A 276 8.06 -0.47 0.04
N ALA A 277 7.00 0.35 -0.02
CA ALA A 277 6.23 0.79 1.14
C ALA A 277 5.55 -0.38 1.87
N ASP A 278 4.83 -1.24 1.16
CA ASP A 278 4.19 -2.42 1.76
C ASP A 278 5.21 -3.43 2.32
N ALA A 279 6.36 -3.61 1.66
CA ALA A 279 7.42 -4.49 2.17
C ALA A 279 8.04 -3.92 3.46
N PHE A 280 8.31 -2.60 3.51
CA PHE A 280 8.72 -1.93 4.73
C PHE A 280 7.68 -2.13 5.84
N ALA A 281 6.40 -1.86 5.56
CA ALA A 281 5.29 -2.00 6.50
C ALA A 281 5.16 -3.43 7.06
N ALA A 282 5.25 -4.44 6.20
CA ALA A 282 5.19 -5.85 6.61
C ALA A 282 6.38 -6.27 7.50
N ILE A 283 7.55 -5.67 7.32
CA ILE A 283 8.75 -5.98 8.12
C ILE A 283 8.71 -5.25 9.46
N SER A 284 8.51 -3.93 9.45
CA SER A 284 8.53 -3.08 10.66
C SER A 284 7.40 -3.43 11.63
N SER A 285 6.17 -3.65 11.14
CA SER A 285 5.03 -4.11 11.96
C SER A 285 5.11 -5.60 12.37
N ARG A 286 6.24 -6.28 12.10
CA ARG A 286 6.50 -7.71 12.37
C ARG A 286 5.57 -8.69 11.62
N GLN A 287 4.78 -8.20 10.65
CA GLN A 287 3.86 -8.98 9.80
C GLN A 287 4.57 -9.70 8.64
N ARG A 288 5.68 -10.39 8.93
CA ARG A 288 6.48 -11.16 7.95
C ARG A 288 5.67 -12.14 7.08
N PRO A 289 4.59 -12.81 7.57
CA PRO A 289 3.71 -13.61 6.71
C PRO A 289 3.06 -12.81 5.57
N ALA A 290 2.71 -11.53 5.78
CA ALA A 290 2.14 -10.69 4.73
C ALA A 290 3.14 -10.44 3.58
N LEU A 291 4.44 -10.29 3.87
CA LEU A 291 5.48 -10.20 2.84
C LEU A 291 5.62 -11.50 2.04
N VAL A 292 5.48 -12.66 2.69
CA VAL A 292 5.48 -13.97 2.02
C VAL A 292 4.24 -14.13 1.13
N ASP A 293 3.07 -13.70 1.61
CA ASP A 293 1.81 -13.72 0.84
C ASP A 293 1.86 -12.76 -0.36
N MET A 294 2.43 -11.55 -0.20
CA MET A 294 2.67 -10.60 -1.29
C MET A 294 3.56 -11.19 -2.38
N LEU A 295 4.47 -12.10 -2.03
CA LEU A 295 5.36 -12.82 -2.96
C LEU A 295 4.84 -14.22 -3.30
N GLY A 296 3.53 -14.47 -3.20
CA GLY A 296 2.89 -15.70 -3.66
C GLY A 296 3.39 -16.96 -2.94
N GLY A 297 3.86 -16.83 -1.69
CA GLY A 297 4.46 -17.91 -0.91
C GLY A 297 5.98 -18.07 -1.10
N ASN A 298 6.66 -17.22 -1.88
CA ASN A 298 8.09 -17.34 -2.15
C ASN A 298 8.96 -16.83 -0.98
N ILE A 299 9.12 -17.69 0.03
CA ILE A 299 9.91 -17.42 1.25
C ILE A 299 11.35 -16.97 0.93
N ARG A 300 11.99 -17.52 -0.11
CA ARG A 300 13.38 -17.15 -0.45
C ARG A 300 13.49 -15.69 -0.90
N LEU A 301 12.57 -15.23 -1.75
CA LEU A 301 12.52 -13.83 -2.14
C LEU A 301 12.10 -12.92 -0.98
N ALA A 302 11.18 -13.36 -0.11
CA ALA A 302 10.81 -12.61 1.08
C ALA A 302 12.03 -12.37 2.00
N LEU A 303 12.90 -13.37 2.17
CA LEU A 303 14.16 -13.22 2.91
C LEU A 303 15.14 -12.26 2.22
N ASP A 304 15.29 -12.30 0.89
CA ASP A 304 16.13 -11.34 0.17
C ASP A 304 15.62 -9.89 0.31
N VAL A 305 14.29 -9.69 0.32
CA VAL A 305 13.67 -8.38 0.61
C VAL A 305 13.92 -7.97 2.05
N MET A 306 13.74 -8.86 3.03
CA MET A 306 14.09 -8.58 4.42
C MET A 306 15.57 -8.19 4.58
N LEU A 307 16.49 -8.87 3.90
CA LEU A 307 17.93 -8.55 3.92
C LEU A 307 18.26 -7.21 3.25
N PHE A 308 17.44 -6.72 2.33
CA PHE A 308 17.57 -5.36 1.79
C PHE A 308 17.22 -4.32 2.87
N PHE A 309 16.05 -4.43 3.50
CA PHE A 309 15.61 -3.47 4.52
C PHE A 309 16.44 -3.55 5.81
N ASN A 310 16.75 -4.75 6.31
CA ASN A 310 17.50 -4.95 7.55
C ASN A 310 18.89 -4.29 7.51
N ARG A 311 19.64 -4.46 6.40
CA ARG A 311 20.98 -3.85 6.21
C ARG A 311 20.96 -2.33 6.17
N ARG A 312 19.80 -1.71 5.91
CA ARG A 312 19.66 -0.26 5.68
C ARG A 312 18.96 0.47 6.84
N TYR A 313 18.00 -0.19 7.49
CA TYR A 313 17.12 0.42 8.48
C TYR A 313 17.12 -0.31 9.84
N GLY A 314 17.78 -1.48 9.96
CA GLY A 314 17.91 -2.22 11.23
C GLY A 314 16.65 -2.95 11.72
N ILE A 315 15.70 -3.23 10.82
CA ILE A 315 14.40 -3.88 11.08
C ILE A 315 14.33 -5.36 10.67
#